data_AF-A0A0N4Y262-F1
#
_entry.id   AF-A0A0N4Y262-F1
#
_cell.length_a   1.000
_cell.length_b   1.000
_cell.length_c   1.000
_cell.angle_alpha   90.00
_cell.angle_beta   90.00
_cell.angle_gamma   90.00
#
_symmetry.space_group_name_H-M   'P 1'
#
loop_
_entity.id
_entity.type
_entity.pdbx_description
1 polymer ?
#
loop_
_entity_poly.entity_id
_entity_poly.type
_entity_poly.pdbx_seq_one_letter_code
_entity_poly.pdbx_strand_id
1 'polypeptide(L)'
;MKRCVNGMFAEIKFLKYFLWIDLQAVQISHLEKFIPQAFPEGIDLIIDAEVLLVDNATGKPLPFGTLGIHKKDQFKDASVCLFVFDILRYNDDDLMARTLMERKRLLESQMKVVENRVVMSNYQLIRNGDHAKLKTMIWKAIDEGLEGLVLKDTKSIYEPGKRHWLKVKKDYLEEGKMADTADLIVLGAYFGTGSKGGMMSVFLMGVYDQETKSYRTVTKCGNGHTDEALEAINKKLKDKMTRIDRDFDRLPKWLRCSRSLAPDFVINDPKEAPVWEITGKFPRVTRIRKDKDWQSATNLKELKNLYECSKTVSDVDRSFEDETPLYAKEGMDHCGVEELIEVKQKCVDIAKAGDGSLGLEVKKEREEDIAIGSSDSRGKKRKARDDSPTVPVKKERSDSAGDNNQCPPGMTPCKYGAECYRKNKDHKAEFWHPKK
;
A
#
# COMPACT_ATOMS: atom_id res chain seq x y z
N MET A 1 1.40 16.62 6.54
CA MET A 1 2.55 17.02 7.39
C MET A 1 2.53 16.42 8.80
N LYS A 2 1.44 16.38 9.59
CA LYS A 2 1.47 15.82 10.99
C LYS A 2 2.09 14.41 11.20
N ARG A 3 2.28 13.61 10.14
CA ARG A 3 2.97 12.29 10.17
C ARG A 3 4.34 12.25 9.46
N CYS A 4 4.71 13.32 8.77
CA CYS A 4 6.00 13.47 8.08
C CYS A 4 6.55 14.85 8.47
N VAL A 5 7.27 14.88 9.60
CA VAL A 5 7.68 16.12 10.28
C VAL A 5 9.03 16.64 9.78
N ASN A 6 9.72 15.87 8.94
CA ASN A 6 11.03 16.21 8.37
C ASN A 6 10.94 16.69 6.91
N GLY A 7 9.74 17.10 6.46
CA GLY A 7 9.38 17.05 5.05
C GLY A 7 9.11 15.61 4.59
N MET A 8 8.79 15.45 3.31
CA MET A 8 8.55 14.15 2.68
C MET A 8 9.01 14.13 1.23
N PHE A 9 9.43 12.96 0.77
CA PHE A 9 9.46 12.66 -0.66
C PHE A 9 8.06 12.22 -1.09
N ALA A 10 7.54 12.85 -2.14
CA ALA A 10 6.32 12.42 -2.81
C ALA A 10 6.71 11.71 -4.11
N GLU A 11 6.24 10.48 -4.28
CA GLU A 11 6.55 9.62 -5.43
C GLU A 11 5.26 9.23 -6.14
N ILE A 12 5.31 8.95 -7.45
CA ILE A 12 4.15 8.43 -8.18
C ILE A 12 3.70 7.10 -7.57
N LYS A 13 2.39 6.97 -7.31
CA LYS A 13 1.80 5.67 -7.04
C LYS A 13 1.35 5.01 -8.33
N PHE A 14 2.13 4.02 -8.78
CA PHE A 14 1.74 3.15 -9.88
C PHE A 14 0.66 2.12 -9.47
N LEU A 15 -0.12 1.67 -10.47
CA LEU A 15 -1.29 0.81 -10.32
C LEU A 15 -0.91 -0.67 -10.11
N LYS A 16 -1.05 -1.17 -8.88
CA LYS A 16 -0.68 -2.55 -8.49
C LYS A 16 -1.90 -3.38 -8.11
N TYR A 17 -2.08 -4.56 -8.73
CA TYR A 17 -3.00 -5.57 -8.21
C TYR A 17 -2.37 -6.18 -6.96
N PHE A 18 -3.15 -6.40 -5.91
CA PHE A 18 -2.67 -7.08 -4.71
C PHE A 18 -2.45 -8.56 -5.00
N LEU A 19 -1.26 -8.85 -5.52
CA LEU A 19 -0.73 -10.18 -5.75
C LEU A 19 0.58 -10.29 -4.96
N TRP A 20 0.47 -10.62 -3.67
CA TRP A 20 1.57 -11.22 -2.92
C TRP A 20 1.71 -12.66 -3.41
N ILE A 21 2.25 -12.79 -4.62
CA ILE A 21 2.87 -14.02 -5.12
C ILE A 21 4.37 -13.75 -5.04
N ASP A 22 5.10 -14.70 -4.46
CA ASP A 22 6.56 -14.65 -4.36
C ASP A 22 7.18 -14.37 -5.73
N LEU A 23 8.21 -13.50 -5.75
CA LEU A 23 8.95 -13.01 -6.90
C LEU A 23 8.97 -14.01 -8.08
N GLN A 24 8.03 -13.86 -9.03
CA GLN A 24 7.98 -14.70 -10.22
C GLN A 24 9.15 -14.33 -11.14
N ALA A 25 10.27 -15.02 -10.97
CA ALA A 25 11.47 -14.92 -11.81
C ALA A 25 11.12 -14.95 -13.31
N VAL A 26 10.09 -15.71 -13.70
CA VAL A 26 9.51 -15.74 -15.04
C VAL A 26 9.26 -14.34 -15.63
N GLN A 27 8.67 -13.42 -14.87
CA GLN A 27 8.33 -12.07 -15.37
C GLN A 27 9.54 -11.12 -15.44
N ILE A 28 10.54 -11.34 -14.57
CA ILE A 28 11.71 -10.46 -14.39
C ILE A 28 12.93 -10.97 -15.18
N SER A 29 12.94 -12.21 -15.65
CA SER A 29 14.02 -12.85 -16.43
C SER A 29 14.64 -11.97 -17.55
N HIS A 30 13.82 -11.21 -18.28
CA HIS A 30 14.31 -10.31 -19.33
C HIS A 30 15.12 -9.10 -18.83
N LEU A 31 15.05 -8.79 -17.53
CA LEU A 31 15.68 -7.66 -16.85
C LEU A 31 17.03 -8.03 -16.20
N GLU A 32 17.31 -9.32 -15.97
CA GLU A 32 18.55 -9.82 -15.37
C GLU A 32 19.80 -9.27 -16.08
N LYS A 33 19.75 -9.15 -17.41
CA LYS A 33 20.85 -8.57 -18.22
C LYS A 33 20.98 -7.05 -18.15
N PHE A 34 19.96 -6.33 -17.68
CA PHE A 34 19.92 -4.86 -17.62
C PHE A 34 20.24 -4.33 -16.21
N ILE A 35 20.01 -5.11 -15.14
CA ILE A 35 20.36 -4.72 -13.77
C ILE A 35 21.87 -4.42 -13.61
N PRO A 36 22.81 -5.24 -14.13
CA PRO A 36 24.24 -4.91 -14.12
C PRO A 36 24.64 -3.72 -15.00
N GLN A 37 23.81 -3.32 -15.97
CA GLN A 37 24.03 -2.10 -16.76
C GLN A 37 23.60 -0.85 -15.97
N ALA A 38 22.55 -1.00 -15.15
CA ALA A 38 22.09 0.04 -14.24
C ALA A 38 23.00 0.19 -13.00
N PHE A 39 23.57 -0.90 -12.48
CA PHE A 39 24.44 -0.92 -11.31
C PHE A 39 25.80 -1.57 -11.64
N PRO A 40 26.67 -0.92 -12.44
CA PRO A 40 27.92 -1.52 -12.90
C PRO A 40 28.98 -1.73 -11.80
N GLU A 41 28.81 -1.07 -10.65
CA GLU A 41 29.69 -1.18 -9.47
C GLU A 41 29.00 -1.94 -8.31
N GLY A 42 27.80 -2.47 -8.56
CA GLY A 42 27.02 -3.29 -7.61
C GLY A 42 27.29 -4.78 -7.78
N ILE A 43 28.05 -5.35 -6.84
CA ILE A 43 28.40 -6.77 -6.73
C ILE A 43 27.31 -7.55 -5.97
N ASP A 44 26.74 -6.92 -4.94
CA ASP A 44 25.57 -7.39 -4.18
C ASP A 44 24.56 -6.24 -4.06
N LEU A 45 23.26 -6.53 -4.14
CA LEU A 45 22.22 -5.51 -4.32
C LEU A 45 20.86 -5.99 -3.81
N ILE A 46 20.24 -5.19 -2.96
CA ILE A 46 18.80 -5.31 -2.67
C ILE A 46 18.15 -3.95 -2.95
N ILE A 47 17.25 -3.91 -3.93
CA ILE A 47 16.47 -2.74 -4.33
C ILE A 47 14.97 -3.02 -4.17
N ASP A 48 14.19 -1.98 -3.89
CA ASP A 48 12.72 -2.02 -3.87
C ASP A 48 12.19 -1.22 -5.07
N ALA A 49 11.31 -1.85 -5.86
CA ALA A 49 10.97 -1.40 -7.21
C ALA A 49 9.57 -1.88 -7.63
N GLU A 50 8.94 -1.13 -8.54
CA GLU A 50 7.68 -1.52 -9.19
C GLU A 50 7.95 -1.97 -10.63
N VAL A 51 7.32 -3.07 -11.06
CA VAL A 51 7.42 -3.58 -12.45
C VAL A 51 6.24 -3.07 -13.25
N LEU A 52 6.52 -2.41 -14.38
CA LEU A 52 5.51 -1.89 -15.30
C LEU A 52 5.79 -2.35 -16.74
N LEU A 53 4.78 -2.21 -17.60
CA LEU A 53 4.95 -2.26 -19.04
C LEU A 53 5.03 -0.82 -19.55
N VAL A 54 6.02 -0.49 -20.38
CA VAL A 54 6.30 0.85 -20.91
C VAL A 54 6.28 0.79 -22.43
N ASP A 55 5.56 1.70 -23.06
CA ASP A 55 5.59 1.91 -24.51
C ASP A 55 6.98 2.41 -24.94
N ASN A 56 7.65 1.67 -25.84
CA ASN A 56 9.01 2.00 -26.26
C ASN A 56 9.10 3.33 -27.03
N ALA A 57 8.04 3.69 -27.76
CA ALA A 57 8.02 4.85 -28.65
C ALA A 57 7.69 6.16 -27.91
N THR A 58 6.98 6.10 -26.79
CA THR A 58 6.58 7.28 -25.99
C THR A 58 7.22 7.34 -24.60
N GLY A 59 7.89 6.28 -24.16
CA GLY A 59 8.39 6.14 -22.78
C GLY A 59 7.30 6.08 -21.70
N LYS A 60 6.02 6.07 -22.10
CA LYS A 60 4.89 6.19 -21.17
C LYS A 60 4.58 4.85 -20.48
N PRO A 61 4.42 4.82 -19.15
CA PRO A 61 3.88 3.66 -18.44
C PRO A 61 2.48 3.31 -18.95
N LEU A 62 2.30 2.08 -19.43
CA LEU A 62 1.04 1.61 -19.98
C LEU A 62 0.00 1.32 -18.88
N PRO A 63 -1.31 1.40 -19.19
CA PRO A 63 -2.37 1.15 -18.24
C PRO A 63 -2.33 -0.23 -17.57
N PHE A 64 -3.07 -0.32 -16.47
CA PHE A 64 -3.13 -1.47 -15.59
C PHE A 64 -3.58 -2.78 -16.26
N GLY A 65 -3.00 -3.90 -15.82
CA GLY A 65 -3.34 -5.26 -16.30
C GLY A 65 -2.74 -5.63 -17.66
N THR A 66 -1.95 -4.76 -18.29
CA THR A 66 -1.19 -5.02 -19.52
C THR A 66 -0.09 -6.07 -19.34
N LEU A 67 0.50 -6.17 -18.14
CA LEU A 67 1.44 -7.22 -17.73
C LEU A 67 0.83 -8.64 -17.67
N GLY A 68 -0.49 -8.79 -17.78
CA GLY A 68 -1.10 -10.11 -17.90
C GLY A 68 -0.66 -10.79 -19.20
N ILE A 69 -0.30 -12.08 -19.15
CA ILE A 69 0.33 -12.83 -20.26
C ILE A 69 -0.37 -12.58 -21.60
N HIS A 70 -1.68 -12.83 -21.68
CA HIS A 70 -2.50 -12.64 -22.91
C HIS A 70 -2.71 -11.18 -23.35
N LYS A 71 -2.24 -10.20 -22.57
CA LYS A 71 -2.27 -8.77 -22.91
C LYS A 71 -0.91 -8.24 -23.31
N LYS A 72 0.20 -8.76 -22.78
CA LYS A 72 1.57 -8.38 -23.19
C LYS A 72 1.73 -8.52 -24.72
N ASP A 73 1.24 -9.62 -25.29
CA ASP A 73 1.31 -9.91 -26.72
C ASP A 73 0.52 -8.92 -27.62
N GLN A 74 -0.37 -8.11 -27.02
CA GLN A 74 -1.14 -7.07 -27.73
C GLN A 74 -0.32 -5.78 -27.90
N PHE A 75 0.67 -5.54 -27.02
CA PHE A 75 1.55 -4.37 -27.06
C PHE A 75 2.93 -4.78 -27.58
N LYS A 76 3.00 -5.02 -28.90
CA LYS A 76 4.21 -5.52 -29.58
C LYS A 76 5.45 -4.65 -29.39
N ASP A 77 5.26 -3.34 -29.20
CA ASP A 77 6.34 -2.36 -29.00
C ASP A 77 6.36 -1.80 -27.57
N ALA A 78 6.22 -2.69 -26.58
CA ALA A 78 6.30 -2.32 -25.17
C ALA A 78 7.26 -3.23 -24.38
N SER A 79 8.13 -2.60 -23.58
CA SER A 79 9.11 -3.27 -22.73
C SER A 79 8.61 -3.43 -21.30
N VAL A 80 9.01 -4.52 -20.64
CA VAL A 80 8.94 -4.60 -19.17
C VAL A 80 10.04 -3.72 -18.60
N CYS A 81 9.68 -2.83 -17.68
CA CYS A 81 10.55 -1.83 -17.07
C CYS A 81 10.45 -1.87 -15.53
N LEU A 82 11.57 -1.72 -14.84
CA LEU A 82 11.67 -1.52 -13.40
C LEU A 82 11.72 -0.03 -13.06
N PHE A 83 10.82 0.41 -12.18
CA PHE A 83 10.83 1.74 -11.56
C PHE A 83 11.36 1.60 -10.13
N VAL A 84 12.67 1.82 -9.95
CA VAL A 84 13.38 1.61 -8.68
C VAL A 84 13.16 2.80 -7.75
N PHE A 85 12.69 2.57 -6.52
CA PHE A 85 12.28 3.64 -5.60
C PHE A 85 12.97 3.62 -4.22
N ASP A 86 13.67 2.54 -3.88
CA ASP A 86 14.50 2.44 -2.67
C ASP A 86 15.67 1.47 -2.88
N ILE A 87 16.72 1.60 -2.06
CA ILE A 87 17.88 0.69 -2.05
C ILE A 87 18.20 0.31 -0.60
N LEU A 88 18.24 -0.99 -0.33
CA LEU A 88 18.24 -1.57 1.02
C LEU A 88 19.58 -2.23 1.38
N ARG A 89 20.34 -2.66 0.37
CA ARG A 89 21.72 -3.16 0.48
C ARG A 89 22.48 -2.81 -0.79
N TYR A 90 23.74 -2.39 -0.65
CA TYR A 90 24.63 -2.15 -1.78
C TYR A 90 26.04 -2.64 -1.44
N ASN A 91 26.53 -3.61 -2.20
CA ASN A 91 27.67 -4.44 -1.81
C ASN A 91 27.46 -4.97 -0.38
N ASP A 92 28.46 -4.89 0.50
CA ASP A 92 28.32 -5.38 1.87
C ASP A 92 27.57 -4.45 2.84
N ASP A 93 27.28 -3.21 2.44
CA ASP A 93 26.57 -2.23 3.26
C ASP A 93 25.07 -2.56 3.37
N ASP A 94 24.60 -2.85 4.58
CA ASP A 94 23.17 -2.76 4.94
C ASP A 94 22.77 -1.28 5.06
N LEU A 95 21.72 -0.90 4.34
CA LEU A 95 21.22 0.46 4.25
C LEU A 95 19.88 0.64 4.97
N MET A 96 19.23 -0.42 5.47
CA MET A 96 17.88 -0.35 6.05
C MET A 96 17.82 0.61 7.24
N ALA A 97 18.88 0.67 8.04
CA ALA A 97 19.02 1.59 9.18
C ALA A 97 19.39 3.05 8.78
N ARG A 98 19.79 3.30 7.52
CA ARG A 98 20.04 4.65 7.00
C ARG A 98 18.72 5.33 6.64
N THR A 99 18.69 6.65 6.69
CA THR A 99 17.49 7.43 6.33
C THR A 99 17.18 7.31 4.83
N LEU A 100 15.90 7.43 4.46
CA LEU A 100 15.48 7.42 3.06
C LEU A 100 16.20 8.48 2.21
N MET A 101 16.55 9.64 2.79
CA MET A 101 17.38 10.66 2.14
C MET A 101 18.77 10.15 1.76
N GLU A 102 19.45 9.42 2.66
CA GLU A 102 20.75 8.81 2.39
C GLU A 102 20.64 7.67 1.37
N ARG A 103 19.59 6.83 1.47
CA ARG A 103 19.34 5.74 0.53
C ARG A 103 19.04 6.26 -0.87
N LYS A 104 18.23 7.33 -1.02
CA LYS A 104 17.99 7.98 -2.32
C LYS A 104 19.26 8.57 -2.94
N ARG A 105 20.10 9.30 -2.17
CA ARG A 105 21.36 9.83 -2.70
C ARG A 105 22.33 8.72 -3.14
N LEU A 106 22.35 7.58 -2.43
CA LEU A 106 23.12 6.43 -2.88
C LEU A 106 22.53 5.86 -4.19
N LEU A 107 21.22 5.63 -4.25
CA LEU A 107 20.55 5.18 -5.47
C LEU A 107 20.85 6.10 -6.67
N GLU A 108 20.76 7.41 -6.50
CA GLU A 108 21.03 8.41 -7.55
C GLU A 108 22.49 8.46 -8.01
N SER A 109 23.45 8.22 -7.12
CA SER A 109 24.88 8.23 -7.47
C SER A 109 25.38 6.90 -8.05
N GLN A 110 24.74 5.77 -7.70
CA GLN A 110 25.16 4.44 -8.15
C GLN A 110 24.34 3.90 -9.34
N MET A 111 23.10 4.37 -9.53
CA MET A 111 22.21 3.90 -10.58
C MET A 111 22.34 4.70 -11.87
N LYS A 112 22.73 4.01 -12.95
CA LYS A 112 22.63 4.49 -14.32
C LYS A 112 21.26 4.13 -14.88
N VAL A 113 20.62 5.07 -15.58
CA VAL A 113 19.31 4.84 -16.20
C VAL A 113 19.48 3.98 -17.44
N VAL A 114 18.73 2.89 -17.54
CA VAL A 114 18.61 2.07 -18.75
C VAL A 114 17.21 2.28 -19.31
N GLU A 115 17.12 3.07 -20.38
CA GLU A 115 15.86 3.54 -20.96
C GLU A 115 14.87 2.39 -21.23
N ASN A 116 13.61 2.60 -20.86
CA ASN A 116 12.51 1.64 -20.98
C ASN A 116 12.77 0.26 -20.32
N ARG A 117 13.79 0.12 -19.45
CA ARG A 117 14.18 -1.14 -18.78
C ARG A 117 14.41 -1.01 -17.28
N VAL A 118 15.25 -0.09 -16.84
CA VAL A 118 15.58 0.11 -15.43
C VAL A 118 15.76 1.61 -15.20
N VAL A 119 14.73 2.23 -14.64
CA VAL A 119 14.65 3.68 -14.41
C VAL A 119 14.42 3.95 -12.93
N MET A 120 14.87 5.10 -12.42
CA MET A 120 14.50 5.51 -11.07
C MET A 120 13.05 5.99 -11.08
N SER A 121 12.29 5.69 -10.02
CA SER A 121 10.95 6.24 -9.83
C SER A 121 11.03 7.74 -9.55
N ASN A 122 10.34 8.52 -10.38
CA ASN A 122 10.22 9.97 -10.21
C ASN A 122 9.65 10.32 -8.84
N TYR A 123 10.23 11.35 -8.24
CA TYR A 123 9.87 11.85 -6.91
C TYR A 123 10.25 13.33 -6.78
N GLN A 124 9.53 14.04 -5.92
CA GLN A 124 9.80 15.45 -5.62
C GLN A 124 9.90 15.69 -4.11
N LEU A 125 10.78 16.61 -3.68
CA LEU A 125 10.91 17.00 -2.28
C LEU A 125 9.82 18.01 -1.87
N ILE A 126 9.01 17.63 -0.88
CA ILE A 126 8.04 18.50 -0.21
C ILE A 126 8.58 18.89 1.17
N ARG A 127 8.91 20.18 1.34
CA ARG A 127 9.38 20.74 2.61
C ARG A 127 8.18 21.03 3.54
N ASN A 128 8.44 21.22 4.84
CA ASN A 128 7.38 21.64 5.77
C ASN A 128 6.83 23.02 5.38
N GLY A 129 5.52 23.24 5.52
CA GLY A 129 4.82 24.46 5.09
C GLY A 129 4.39 24.45 3.61
N ASP A 130 5.08 23.71 2.75
CA ASP A 130 4.75 23.58 1.32
C ASP A 130 3.52 22.68 1.04
N HIS A 131 2.35 23.20 1.40
CA HIS A 131 1.06 22.57 1.14
C HIS A 131 0.61 22.72 -0.32
N ALA A 132 1.08 23.77 -1.01
CA ALA A 132 0.70 24.08 -2.38
C ALA A 132 1.29 23.06 -3.37
N LYS A 133 2.61 22.86 -3.38
CA LYS A 133 3.30 21.92 -4.27
C LYS A 133 2.80 20.47 -4.09
N LEU A 134 2.52 20.08 -2.85
CA LEU A 134 1.89 18.79 -2.55
C LEU A 134 0.47 18.68 -3.10
N LYS A 135 -0.37 19.73 -2.98
CA LYS A 135 -1.72 19.75 -3.56
C LYS A 135 -1.64 19.67 -5.09
N THR A 136 -0.75 20.43 -5.72
CA THR A 136 -0.51 20.41 -7.18
C THR A 136 -0.15 19.02 -7.69
N MET A 137 0.84 18.34 -7.10
CA MET A 137 1.19 16.97 -7.52
C MET A 137 0.06 15.97 -7.30
N ILE A 138 -0.77 16.13 -6.26
CA ILE A 138 -1.92 15.24 -6.03
C ILE A 138 -2.94 15.35 -7.17
N TRP A 139 -3.24 16.56 -7.63
CA TRP A 139 -4.15 16.75 -8.77
C TRP A 139 -3.52 16.30 -10.08
N LYS A 140 -2.30 16.75 -10.38
CA LYS A 140 -1.57 16.35 -11.58
C LYS A 140 -1.45 14.82 -11.74
N ALA A 141 -1.28 14.09 -10.63
CA ALA A 141 -1.29 12.61 -10.64
C ALA A 141 -2.68 12.00 -10.92
N ILE A 142 -3.77 12.65 -10.54
CA ILE A 142 -5.14 12.24 -10.85
C ILE A 142 -5.48 12.59 -12.31
N ASP A 143 -5.06 13.75 -12.78
CA ASP A 143 -5.29 14.28 -14.13
C ASP A 143 -4.56 13.43 -15.19
N GLU A 144 -3.34 12.97 -14.89
CA GLU A 144 -2.60 11.99 -15.69
C GLU A 144 -3.14 10.55 -15.60
N GLY A 145 -4.15 10.30 -14.75
CA GLY A 145 -4.78 8.99 -14.58
C GLY A 145 -3.98 7.96 -13.77
N LEU A 146 -2.99 8.40 -12.99
CA LEU A 146 -2.16 7.57 -12.10
C LEU A 146 -2.98 7.14 -10.86
N GLU A 147 -2.45 6.27 -9.98
CA GLU A 147 -3.20 5.87 -8.77
C GLU A 147 -3.20 6.95 -7.66
N GLY A 148 -2.40 8.00 -7.83
CA GLY A 148 -2.10 9.02 -6.81
C GLY A 148 -0.61 9.01 -6.45
N LEU A 149 -0.29 9.19 -5.16
CA LEU A 149 1.08 9.35 -4.67
C LEU A 149 1.41 8.44 -3.47
N VAL A 150 2.69 8.10 -3.32
CA VAL A 150 3.26 7.55 -2.08
C VAL A 150 4.06 8.66 -1.40
N LEU A 151 3.75 8.95 -0.13
CA LEU A 151 4.45 9.96 0.66
C LEU A 151 5.31 9.27 1.72
N LYS A 152 6.62 9.53 1.70
CA LYS A 152 7.62 8.94 2.60
C LYS A 152 8.34 10.05 3.39
N ASP A 153 8.42 9.96 4.71
CA ASP A 153 9.19 10.94 5.51
C ASP A 153 10.69 10.83 5.17
N THR A 154 11.35 11.97 4.96
CA THR A 154 12.75 12.03 4.48
C THR A 154 13.75 11.31 5.41
N LYS A 155 13.45 11.23 6.71
CA LYS A 155 14.30 10.56 7.72
C LYS A 155 13.81 9.15 8.06
N SER A 156 12.85 8.59 7.32
CA SER A 156 12.36 7.23 7.59
C SER A 156 13.42 6.17 7.25
N ILE A 157 13.75 5.34 8.24
CA ILE A 157 14.46 4.07 8.05
C ILE A 157 13.54 3.05 7.34
N TYR A 158 14.10 1.98 6.78
CA TYR A 158 13.32 0.89 6.19
C TYR A 158 13.04 -0.18 7.25
N GLU A 159 11.78 -0.36 7.63
CA GLU A 159 11.36 -1.36 8.62
C GLU A 159 10.50 -2.45 7.97
N PRO A 160 11.05 -3.65 7.68
CA PRO A 160 10.33 -4.73 7.00
C PRO A 160 9.00 -5.08 7.67
N GLY A 161 7.94 -5.20 6.86
CA GLY A 161 6.58 -5.54 7.30
C GLY A 161 5.78 -4.41 7.97
N LYS A 162 6.42 -3.32 8.42
CA LYS A 162 5.72 -2.17 9.01
C LYS A 162 5.17 -1.22 7.93
N ARG A 163 4.24 -0.33 8.32
CA ARG A 163 3.44 0.51 7.40
C ARG A 163 3.64 2.01 7.65
N HIS A 164 4.85 2.50 7.41
CA HIS A 164 5.22 3.90 7.67
C HIS A 164 4.81 4.86 6.53
N TRP A 165 4.93 4.43 5.28
CA TRP A 165 4.63 5.26 4.11
C TRP A 165 3.12 5.48 3.94
N LEU A 166 2.75 6.72 3.62
CA LEU A 166 1.36 7.12 3.38
C LEU A 166 1.04 6.97 1.89
N LYS A 167 -0.23 6.69 1.57
CA LYS A 167 -0.69 6.50 0.19
C LYS A 167 -1.88 7.44 -0.04
N VAL A 168 -1.69 8.44 -0.89
CA VAL A 168 -2.75 9.35 -1.34
C VAL A 168 -3.30 8.83 -2.66
N LYS A 169 -4.62 8.92 -2.83
CA LYS A 169 -5.36 8.45 -4.00
C LYS A 169 -6.60 9.30 -4.21
N LYS A 170 -7.19 9.29 -5.41
CA LYS A 170 -8.51 9.89 -5.70
C LYS A 170 -9.57 9.45 -4.68
N ASP A 171 -9.60 8.17 -4.28
CA ASP A 171 -10.59 7.63 -3.33
C ASP A 171 -10.42 8.06 -1.86
N TYR A 172 -9.36 8.81 -1.52
CA TYR A 172 -9.14 9.34 -0.16
C TYR A 172 -9.25 10.88 -0.09
N LEU A 173 -9.51 11.56 -1.20
CA LEU A 173 -9.70 13.02 -1.22
C LEU A 173 -11.14 13.38 -0.89
N GLU A 174 -11.31 14.56 -0.28
CA GLU A 174 -12.61 15.14 0.07
C GLU A 174 -13.55 14.16 0.80
N GLU A 175 -13.03 13.45 1.81
CA GLU A 175 -13.78 12.47 2.60
C GLU A 175 -14.32 11.28 1.78
N GLY A 176 -13.77 11.07 0.57
CA GLY A 176 -14.21 10.06 -0.38
C GLY A 176 -15.20 10.55 -1.45
N LYS A 177 -15.59 11.83 -1.44
CA LYS A 177 -16.52 12.42 -2.43
C LYS A 177 -16.02 12.31 -3.87
N MET A 178 -14.70 12.31 -4.08
CA MET A 178 -14.08 12.15 -5.40
C MET A 178 -13.93 10.69 -5.85
N ALA A 179 -14.36 9.72 -5.04
CA ALA A 179 -14.38 8.33 -5.45
C ALA A 179 -15.60 8.04 -6.32
N ASP A 180 -15.40 7.46 -7.51
CA ASP A 180 -16.52 7.15 -8.41
C ASP A 180 -17.46 6.14 -7.72
N THR A 181 -18.75 6.49 -7.59
CA THR A 181 -19.78 5.67 -6.91
C THR A 181 -20.87 5.21 -7.87
N ALA A 182 -21.47 4.05 -7.60
CA ALA A 182 -22.64 3.55 -8.30
C ALA A 182 -23.61 2.84 -7.34
N ASP A 183 -24.91 3.10 -7.50
CA ASP A 183 -25.96 2.45 -6.73
C ASP A 183 -26.32 1.11 -7.40
N LEU A 184 -25.74 0.01 -6.91
CA LEU A 184 -25.86 -1.32 -7.51
C LEU A 184 -26.83 -2.22 -6.75
N ILE A 185 -27.53 -3.08 -7.49
CA ILE A 185 -28.55 -4.00 -6.98
C ILE A 185 -27.88 -5.31 -6.53
N VAL A 186 -28.27 -5.86 -5.38
CA VAL A 186 -27.82 -7.18 -4.90
C VAL A 186 -28.57 -8.29 -5.65
N LEU A 187 -27.94 -8.91 -6.64
CA LEU A 187 -28.54 -9.95 -7.48
C LEU A 187 -28.31 -11.38 -6.94
N GLY A 188 -27.36 -11.55 -6.02
CA GLY A 188 -27.03 -12.85 -5.43
C GLY A 188 -25.91 -12.75 -4.39
N ALA A 189 -25.47 -13.89 -3.87
CA ALA A 189 -24.43 -13.95 -2.85
C ALA A 189 -23.56 -15.21 -2.90
N TYR A 190 -22.40 -15.15 -2.24
CA TYR A 190 -21.44 -16.22 -2.09
C TYR A 190 -21.19 -16.50 -0.62
N PHE A 191 -20.88 -17.76 -0.29
CA PHE A 191 -20.40 -18.14 1.02
C PHE A 191 -19.06 -17.48 1.35
N GLY A 192 -18.92 -17.01 2.58
CA GLY A 192 -17.64 -16.58 3.13
C GLY A 192 -16.70 -17.74 3.45
N THR A 193 -15.46 -17.40 3.75
CA THR A 193 -14.38 -18.32 4.16
C THR A 193 -13.86 -17.96 5.55
N GLY A 194 -13.19 -18.90 6.22
CA GLY A 194 -12.65 -18.70 7.56
C GLY A 194 -13.75 -18.34 8.57
N SER A 195 -13.56 -17.25 9.32
CA SER A 195 -14.52 -16.75 10.32
C SER A 195 -15.89 -16.35 9.76
N LYS A 196 -16.03 -16.19 8.44
CA LYS A 196 -17.31 -15.90 7.76
C LYS A 196 -17.89 -17.12 7.02
N GLY A 197 -17.36 -18.32 7.31
CA GLY A 197 -17.85 -19.59 6.77
C GLY A 197 -19.33 -19.81 7.05
N GLY A 198 -20.06 -20.35 6.07
CA GLY A 198 -21.50 -20.67 6.20
C GLY A 198 -22.46 -19.47 6.08
N MET A 199 -21.96 -18.23 6.10
CA MET A 199 -22.75 -17.01 5.87
C MET A 199 -22.54 -16.46 4.46
N MET A 200 -23.53 -15.72 3.95
CA MET A 200 -23.38 -14.88 2.76
C MET A 200 -22.45 -13.71 3.10
N SER A 201 -21.22 -13.68 2.58
CA SER A 201 -20.23 -12.66 2.93
C SER A 201 -19.72 -11.82 1.75
N VAL A 202 -19.97 -12.28 0.52
CA VAL A 202 -19.65 -11.55 -0.71
C VAL A 202 -20.91 -11.56 -1.57
N PHE A 203 -21.28 -10.41 -2.12
CA PHE A 203 -22.52 -10.21 -2.86
C PHE A 203 -22.24 -9.94 -4.33
N LEU A 204 -23.11 -10.47 -5.19
CA LEU A 204 -23.07 -10.28 -6.63
C LEU A 204 -23.85 -9.02 -6.98
N MET A 205 -23.12 -7.94 -7.27
CA MET A 205 -23.68 -6.62 -7.55
C MET A 205 -23.92 -6.45 -9.05
N GLY A 206 -25.01 -5.77 -9.42
CA GLY A 206 -25.32 -5.50 -10.82
C GLY A 206 -26.26 -4.32 -11.05
N VAL A 207 -26.62 -4.11 -12.32
CA VAL A 207 -27.49 -3.03 -12.79
C VAL A 207 -28.67 -3.59 -13.58
N TYR A 208 -29.77 -2.84 -13.63
CA TYR A 208 -30.85 -3.11 -14.57
C TYR A 208 -30.49 -2.56 -15.97
N ASP A 209 -30.67 -3.40 -17.00
CA ASP A 209 -30.57 -3.03 -18.40
C ASP A 209 -31.98 -2.83 -18.97
N GLN A 210 -32.32 -1.57 -19.26
CA GLN A 210 -33.61 -1.18 -19.80
C GLN A 210 -33.82 -1.66 -21.24
N GLU A 211 -32.76 -1.83 -22.03
CA GLU A 211 -32.83 -2.26 -23.43
C GLU A 211 -33.21 -3.75 -23.52
N THR A 212 -32.52 -4.61 -22.76
CA THR A 212 -32.79 -6.06 -22.75
C THR A 212 -33.75 -6.52 -21.66
N LYS A 213 -34.28 -5.59 -20.84
CA LYS A 213 -35.20 -5.82 -19.71
C LYS A 213 -34.70 -6.92 -18.77
N SER A 214 -33.40 -6.89 -18.45
CA SER A 214 -32.72 -7.91 -17.65
C SER A 214 -31.64 -7.31 -16.75
N TYR A 215 -31.23 -8.02 -15.72
CA TYR A 215 -30.21 -7.56 -14.77
C TYR A 215 -28.83 -8.08 -15.18
N ARG A 216 -27.83 -7.20 -15.28
CA ARG A 216 -26.46 -7.57 -15.65
C ARG A 216 -25.53 -7.51 -14.45
N THR A 217 -24.71 -8.55 -14.25
CA THR A 217 -23.68 -8.58 -13.22
C THR A 217 -22.56 -7.60 -13.52
N VAL A 218 -22.15 -6.80 -12.53
CA VAL A 218 -21.06 -5.82 -12.64
C VAL A 218 -19.84 -6.26 -11.84
N THR A 219 -20.01 -6.64 -10.57
CA THR A 219 -18.87 -6.98 -9.70
C THR A 219 -19.25 -7.86 -8.49
N LYS A 220 -18.25 -8.37 -7.77
CA LYS A 220 -18.42 -9.04 -6.47
C LYS A 220 -17.96 -8.10 -5.36
N CYS A 221 -18.77 -7.86 -4.34
CA CYS A 221 -18.44 -6.97 -3.22
C CYS A 221 -18.66 -7.65 -1.87
N GLY A 222 -17.63 -7.70 -1.02
CA GLY A 222 -17.71 -8.23 0.35
C GLY A 222 -17.03 -7.36 1.42
N ASN A 223 -16.53 -6.18 1.03
CA ASN A 223 -15.88 -5.21 1.91
C ASN A 223 -16.85 -4.05 2.19
N GLY A 224 -16.80 -3.50 3.40
CA GLY A 224 -17.58 -2.30 3.79
C GLY A 224 -18.60 -2.53 4.91
N HIS A 225 -19.04 -3.76 5.13
CA HIS A 225 -19.89 -4.11 6.27
C HIS A 225 -19.07 -4.43 7.52
N THR A 226 -19.55 -3.98 8.69
CA THR A 226 -19.20 -4.59 9.98
C THR A 226 -19.80 -5.99 10.08
N ASP A 227 -19.30 -6.82 10.99
CA ASP A 227 -19.79 -8.20 11.16
C ASP A 227 -21.25 -8.23 11.65
N GLU A 228 -21.61 -7.31 12.57
CA GLU A 228 -22.98 -7.06 13.02
C GLU A 228 -23.93 -6.69 11.86
N ALA A 229 -23.48 -5.78 10.97
CA ALA A 229 -24.26 -5.40 9.80
C ALA A 229 -24.40 -6.55 8.81
N LEU A 230 -23.36 -7.38 8.66
CA LEU A 230 -23.37 -8.55 7.79
C LEU A 230 -24.32 -9.64 8.32
N GLU A 231 -24.37 -9.89 9.62
CA GLU A 231 -25.34 -10.79 10.24
C GLU A 231 -26.78 -10.26 10.06
N ALA A 232 -27.00 -8.95 10.26
CA ALA A 232 -28.29 -8.31 10.02
C ALA A 232 -28.73 -8.35 8.55
N ILE A 233 -27.79 -8.30 7.59
CA ILE A 233 -28.05 -8.54 6.17
C ILE A 233 -28.42 -10.00 5.92
N ASN A 234 -27.65 -10.95 6.47
CA ASN A 234 -27.94 -12.39 6.33
C ASN A 234 -29.34 -12.73 6.84
N LYS A 235 -29.72 -12.23 8.03
CA LYS A 235 -31.05 -12.43 8.61
C LYS A 235 -32.19 -11.86 7.74
N LYS A 236 -31.95 -10.78 7.00
CA LYS A 236 -32.95 -10.15 6.10
C LYS A 236 -33.03 -10.78 4.71
N LEU A 237 -31.92 -11.35 4.22
CA LEU A 237 -31.85 -11.96 2.90
C LEU A 237 -32.10 -13.47 2.90
N LYS A 238 -32.03 -14.14 4.06
CA LYS A 238 -32.20 -15.59 4.20
C LYS A 238 -33.44 -16.12 3.46
N ASP A 239 -34.59 -15.49 3.65
CA ASP A 239 -35.86 -15.94 3.08
C ASP A 239 -36.12 -15.36 1.68
N LYS A 240 -35.26 -14.43 1.22
CA LYS A 240 -35.29 -13.79 -0.11
C LYS A 240 -34.27 -14.36 -1.09
N MET A 241 -33.44 -15.32 -0.68
CA MET A 241 -32.33 -15.87 -1.47
C MET A 241 -32.51 -17.38 -1.68
N THR A 242 -32.60 -17.81 -2.94
CA THR A 242 -32.57 -19.23 -3.31
C THR A 242 -31.13 -19.70 -3.48
N ARG A 243 -30.78 -20.82 -2.84
CA ARG A 243 -29.46 -21.47 -2.97
C ARG A 243 -29.37 -22.26 -4.29
N ILE A 244 -28.34 -21.95 -5.08
CA ILE A 244 -28.05 -22.60 -6.37
C ILE A 244 -26.66 -23.25 -6.44
N ASP A 245 -25.78 -23.04 -5.45
CA ASP A 245 -24.46 -23.70 -5.36
C ASP A 245 -23.55 -23.51 -6.59
N ARG A 246 -23.61 -22.32 -7.20
CA ARG A 246 -22.88 -21.94 -8.43
C ARG A 246 -23.24 -22.73 -9.69
N ASP A 247 -24.33 -23.50 -9.63
CA ASP A 247 -24.92 -24.11 -10.83
C ASP A 247 -25.41 -23.00 -11.77
N PHE A 248 -24.74 -22.89 -12.91
CA PHE A 248 -25.04 -21.87 -13.92
C PHE A 248 -26.37 -22.12 -14.63
N ASP A 249 -26.77 -23.39 -14.79
CA ASP A 249 -27.96 -23.75 -15.54
C ASP A 249 -29.23 -23.62 -14.67
N ARG A 250 -29.06 -23.46 -13.35
CA ARG A 250 -30.09 -23.02 -12.38
C ARG A 250 -30.23 -21.50 -12.24
N LEU A 251 -29.50 -20.69 -13.01
CA LEU A 251 -29.68 -19.22 -13.01
C LEU A 251 -31.04 -18.81 -13.62
N PRO A 252 -31.75 -17.84 -13.01
CA PRO A 252 -33.02 -17.37 -13.56
C PRO A 252 -32.82 -16.54 -14.83
N LYS A 253 -33.75 -16.66 -15.79
CA LYS A 253 -33.66 -16.04 -17.13
C LYS A 253 -33.52 -14.51 -17.13
N TRP A 254 -33.89 -13.83 -16.04
CA TRP A 254 -33.72 -12.38 -15.88
C TRP A 254 -32.29 -11.97 -15.51
N LEU A 255 -31.42 -12.90 -15.09
CA LEU A 255 -30.05 -12.64 -14.65
C LEU A 255 -29.04 -12.95 -15.76
N ARG A 256 -28.42 -11.90 -16.31
CA ARG A 256 -27.30 -12.01 -17.25
C ARG A 256 -25.98 -12.01 -16.48
N CYS A 257 -25.51 -13.22 -16.20
CA CYS A 257 -24.28 -13.55 -15.50
C CYS A 257 -23.36 -14.39 -16.41
N SER A 258 -22.04 -14.40 -16.15
CA SER A 258 -21.09 -15.30 -16.81
C SER A 258 -20.81 -16.54 -15.95
N ARG A 259 -20.34 -17.64 -16.58
CA ARG A 259 -20.06 -18.91 -15.87
C ARG A 259 -19.06 -18.78 -14.70
N SER A 260 -18.12 -17.84 -14.76
CA SER A 260 -17.17 -17.54 -13.67
C SER A 260 -17.74 -16.66 -12.54
N LEU A 261 -18.94 -16.11 -12.72
CA LEU A 261 -19.65 -15.25 -11.78
C LEU A 261 -20.93 -15.89 -11.22
N ALA A 262 -21.16 -17.19 -11.47
CA ALA A 262 -22.27 -17.94 -10.86
C ALA A 262 -22.15 -17.90 -9.31
N PRO A 263 -23.17 -17.38 -8.59
CA PRO A 263 -23.14 -17.23 -7.14
C PRO A 263 -23.63 -18.50 -6.42
N ASP A 264 -23.38 -18.60 -5.11
CA ASP A 264 -23.94 -19.68 -4.28
C ASP A 264 -25.46 -19.48 -4.06
N PHE A 265 -25.92 -18.23 -4.08
CA PHE A 265 -27.31 -17.80 -3.88
C PHE A 265 -27.74 -16.75 -4.91
N VAL A 266 -29.02 -16.73 -5.29
CA VAL A 266 -29.65 -15.72 -6.15
C VAL A 266 -30.91 -15.18 -5.49
N ILE A 267 -31.20 -13.89 -5.63
CA ILE A 267 -32.41 -13.27 -5.05
C ILE A 267 -33.68 -13.75 -5.76
N ASN A 268 -34.77 -13.97 -5.02
CA ASN A 268 -36.00 -14.59 -5.52
C ASN A 268 -36.75 -13.68 -6.52
N ASP A 269 -37.01 -12.43 -6.13
CA ASP A 269 -37.45 -11.36 -7.03
C ASP A 269 -36.42 -10.21 -7.00
N PRO A 270 -35.75 -9.88 -8.11
CA PRO A 270 -34.80 -8.77 -8.17
C PRO A 270 -35.44 -7.39 -7.96
N LYS A 271 -36.79 -7.29 -7.98
CA LYS A 271 -37.49 -6.04 -7.60
C LYS A 271 -37.47 -5.78 -6.10
N GLU A 272 -37.38 -6.82 -5.28
CA GLU A 272 -37.24 -6.70 -3.82
C GLU A 272 -35.78 -6.63 -3.37
N ALA A 273 -34.84 -6.62 -4.32
CA ALA A 273 -33.42 -6.61 -4.03
C ALA A 273 -32.96 -5.27 -3.43
N PRO A 274 -32.17 -5.27 -2.34
CA PRO A 274 -31.63 -4.04 -1.79
C PRO A 274 -30.61 -3.41 -2.75
N VAL A 275 -30.62 -2.07 -2.79
CA VAL A 275 -29.67 -1.26 -3.55
C VAL A 275 -28.57 -0.80 -2.60
N TRP A 276 -27.31 -1.04 -2.97
CA TRP A 276 -26.14 -0.64 -2.19
C TRP A 276 -25.26 0.30 -3.01
N GLU A 277 -24.80 1.35 -2.36
CA GLU A 277 -23.83 2.29 -2.88
C GLU A 277 -22.45 1.63 -2.85
N ILE A 278 -21.87 1.41 -4.04
CA ILE A 278 -20.59 0.74 -4.25
C ILE A 278 -19.58 1.78 -4.78
N THR A 279 -18.41 1.83 -4.16
CA THR A 279 -17.40 2.85 -4.44
C THR A 279 -16.09 2.27 -4.98
N GLY A 280 -15.59 2.88 -6.05
CA GLY A 280 -14.21 2.75 -6.54
C GLY A 280 -13.86 1.45 -7.27
N LYS A 281 -12.67 1.47 -7.92
CA LYS A 281 -12.11 0.34 -8.71
C LYS A 281 -11.87 -0.94 -7.90
N PHE A 282 -11.78 -0.84 -6.58
CA PHE A 282 -11.78 -1.97 -5.63
C PHE A 282 -13.07 -1.92 -4.80
N PRO A 283 -14.13 -2.67 -5.18
CA PRO A 283 -15.49 -2.42 -4.71
C PRO A 283 -15.60 -2.58 -3.20
N ARG A 284 -16.21 -1.56 -2.58
CA ARG A 284 -16.58 -1.48 -1.18
C ARG A 284 -18.00 -0.97 -1.09
N VAL A 285 -18.81 -1.52 -0.20
CA VAL A 285 -20.10 -0.93 0.17
C VAL A 285 -19.84 0.26 1.09
N THR A 286 -20.28 1.45 0.69
CA THR A 286 -20.29 2.63 1.58
C THR A 286 -21.62 2.72 2.33
N ARG A 287 -22.74 2.49 1.64
CA ARG A 287 -24.08 2.73 2.18
C ARG A 287 -25.12 1.74 1.64
N ILE A 288 -26.00 1.27 2.52
CA ILE A 288 -27.22 0.56 2.12
C ILE A 288 -28.28 1.61 1.83
N ARG A 289 -28.72 1.72 0.57
CA ARG A 289 -29.75 2.67 0.15
C ARG A 289 -31.12 2.10 0.50
N LYS A 290 -31.79 2.75 1.45
CA LYS A 290 -33.21 2.49 1.81
C LYS A 290 -34.18 3.38 1.05
N ASP A 291 -33.61 4.41 0.41
CA ASP A 291 -34.21 5.46 -0.39
C ASP A 291 -34.27 5.12 -1.88
N LYS A 292 -33.70 3.97 -2.28
CA LYS A 292 -33.66 3.49 -3.67
C LYS A 292 -34.15 2.05 -3.81
N ASP A 293 -34.67 1.78 -4.99
CA ASP A 293 -35.18 0.51 -5.48
C ASP A 293 -34.47 0.12 -6.80
N TRP A 294 -34.83 -1.02 -7.37
CA TRP A 294 -34.28 -1.51 -8.64
C TRP A 294 -34.49 -0.57 -9.84
N GLN A 295 -35.47 0.34 -9.82
CA GLN A 295 -35.68 1.34 -10.88
C GLN A 295 -34.81 2.58 -10.72
N SER A 296 -34.59 3.03 -9.48
CA SER A 296 -33.79 4.22 -9.13
C SER A 296 -32.32 3.93 -8.85
N ALA A 297 -31.93 2.65 -8.80
CA ALA A 297 -30.54 2.19 -8.90
C ALA A 297 -29.88 2.63 -10.22
N THR A 298 -28.54 2.69 -10.22
CA THR A 298 -27.77 3.08 -11.42
C THR A 298 -28.05 2.09 -12.57
N ASN A 299 -28.44 2.59 -13.73
CA ASN A 299 -28.72 1.74 -14.90
C ASN A 299 -27.46 1.53 -15.78
N LEU A 300 -27.56 0.61 -16.74
CA LEU A 300 -26.43 0.24 -17.61
C LEU A 300 -25.89 1.43 -18.44
N LYS A 301 -26.71 2.42 -18.79
CA LYS A 301 -26.29 3.59 -19.58
C LYS A 301 -25.54 4.59 -18.71
N GLU A 302 -26.05 4.87 -17.51
CA GLU A 302 -25.35 5.67 -16.49
C GLU A 302 -24.01 5.05 -16.11
N LEU A 303 -23.95 3.74 -15.89
CA LEU A 303 -22.70 3.05 -15.55
C LEU A 303 -21.65 3.13 -16.67
N LYS A 304 -22.07 3.06 -17.95
CA LYS A 304 -21.19 3.32 -19.10
C LYS A 304 -20.69 4.78 -19.09
N ASN A 305 -21.58 5.74 -18.88
CA ASN A 305 -21.21 7.17 -18.83
C ASN A 305 -20.22 7.46 -17.70
N LEU A 306 -20.46 6.95 -16.49
CA LEU A 306 -19.53 7.05 -15.35
C LEU A 306 -18.15 6.46 -15.69
N TYR A 307 -18.11 5.30 -16.35
CA TYR A 307 -16.86 4.69 -16.78
C TYR A 307 -16.11 5.53 -17.81
N GLU A 308 -16.78 6.14 -18.79
CA GLU A 308 -16.13 7.01 -19.77
C GLU A 308 -15.66 8.34 -19.15
N CYS A 309 -16.47 9.00 -18.31
CA CYS A 309 -16.06 10.21 -17.60
C CYS A 309 -14.85 9.96 -16.67
N SER A 310 -14.77 8.77 -16.03
CA SER A 310 -13.65 8.39 -15.16
C SER A 310 -12.28 8.26 -15.87
N LYS A 311 -12.24 8.39 -17.21
CA LYS A 311 -11.02 8.41 -18.02
C LYS A 311 -10.58 9.81 -18.46
N THR A 312 -11.45 10.81 -18.42
CA THR A 312 -11.29 12.04 -19.23
C THR A 312 -11.20 13.33 -18.44
N VAL A 313 -11.77 13.43 -17.24
CA VAL A 313 -11.88 14.70 -16.49
C VAL A 313 -11.72 14.50 -14.99
N SER A 314 -10.97 15.42 -14.38
CA SER A 314 -11.09 15.83 -12.98
C SER A 314 -11.85 17.15 -12.88
N ASP A 315 -12.75 17.25 -11.90
CA ASP A 315 -13.65 18.41 -11.73
C ASP A 315 -13.00 19.56 -10.92
N VAL A 316 -11.69 19.75 -11.08
CA VAL A 316 -10.88 20.67 -10.24
C VAL A 316 -10.30 21.81 -11.09
N ASP A 317 -10.19 22.98 -10.46
CA ASP A 317 -9.70 24.22 -11.06
C ASP A 317 -8.25 24.08 -11.58
N ARG A 318 -8.00 24.54 -12.81
CA ARG A 318 -6.89 24.11 -13.68
C ARG A 318 -5.73 25.10 -13.76
N SER A 319 -5.45 25.82 -12.67
CA SER A 319 -4.39 26.83 -12.60
C SER A 319 -3.01 26.21 -12.39
N PHE A 320 -2.53 25.45 -13.39
CA PHE A 320 -1.19 24.88 -13.42
C PHE A 320 -0.42 25.37 -14.66
N GLU A 321 0.72 26.03 -14.44
CA GLU A 321 1.59 26.59 -15.50
C GLU A 321 2.58 25.56 -16.07
N ASP A 322 2.67 24.38 -15.46
CA ASP A 322 3.60 23.31 -15.81
C ASP A 322 2.85 22.09 -16.38
N GLU A 323 2.94 21.89 -17.69
CA GLU A 323 2.36 20.74 -18.41
C GLU A 323 3.26 19.48 -18.38
N THR A 324 4.49 19.55 -17.85
CA THR A 324 5.49 18.47 -17.92
C THR A 324 4.99 17.22 -17.17
N PRO A 325 4.75 16.06 -17.82
CA PRO A 325 4.11 14.94 -17.13
C PRO A 325 4.93 14.41 -15.96
N LEU A 326 4.29 13.96 -14.87
CA LEU A 326 4.99 13.47 -13.67
C LEU A 326 5.89 12.27 -13.96
N TYR A 327 5.59 11.46 -14.98
CA TYR A 327 6.45 10.36 -15.42
C TYR A 327 7.65 10.80 -16.28
N ALA A 328 7.72 12.06 -16.71
CA ALA A 328 8.92 12.66 -17.29
C ALA A 328 9.87 13.16 -16.18
N LYS A 329 11.17 13.07 -16.41
CA LYS A 329 12.20 13.44 -15.40
C LYS A 329 12.47 14.94 -15.35
N GLU A 330 12.13 15.67 -16.40
CA GLU A 330 12.29 17.12 -16.50
C GLU A 330 11.30 17.84 -15.56
N GLY A 331 11.67 19.01 -15.05
CA GLY A 331 10.87 19.76 -14.07
C GLY A 331 10.82 19.19 -12.63
N MET A 332 11.35 17.98 -12.39
CA MET A 332 11.36 17.37 -11.05
C MET A 332 12.44 17.99 -10.15
N ASP A 333 12.00 18.65 -9.08
CA ASP A 333 12.83 19.09 -7.95
C ASP A 333 13.31 17.88 -7.11
N HIS A 334 14.38 17.27 -7.62
CA HIS A 334 15.27 16.35 -6.92
C HIS A 334 16.35 17.09 -6.08
N CYS A 335 16.27 18.43 -5.95
CA CYS A 335 17.43 19.23 -5.60
C CYS A 335 17.80 19.18 -4.10
N GLY A 336 19.10 19.27 -3.83
CA GLY A 336 19.60 19.78 -2.56
C GLY A 336 19.76 18.77 -1.41
N VAL A 337 19.90 17.46 -1.67
CA VAL A 337 20.40 16.54 -0.62
C VAL A 337 21.79 16.97 -0.14
N GLU A 338 22.57 17.61 -1.03
CA GLU A 338 23.89 18.16 -0.73
C GLU A 338 23.82 19.49 0.02
N GLU A 339 22.98 20.46 -0.39
CA GLU A 339 22.80 21.72 0.35
C GLU A 339 22.36 21.50 1.82
N LEU A 340 21.44 20.57 2.04
CA LEU A 340 20.94 20.21 3.38
C LEU A 340 22.01 19.54 4.27
N ILE A 341 23.05 18.96 3.66
CA ILE A 341 24.23 18.45 4.37
C ILE A 341 25.24 19.58 4.56
N GLU A 342 25.46 20.45 3.57
CA GLU A 342 26.46 21.52 3.67
C GLU A 342 26.12 22.52 4.79
N VAL A 343 24.83 22.87 4.97
CA VAL A 343 24.36 23.66 6.11
C VAL A 343 24.64 22.94 7.44
N LYS A 344 24.36 21.63 7.53
CA LYS A 344 24.65 20.84 8.74
C LYS A 344 26.14 20.72 9.03
N GLN A 345 26.95 20.50 8.00
CA GLN A 345 28.39 20.33 8.12
C GLN A 345 29.03 21.63 8.61
N LYS A 346 28.63 22.77 8.03
CA LYS A 346 28.97 24.11 8.54
C LYS A 346 28.54 24.30 10.00
N CYS A 347 27.32 23.92 10.39
CA CYS A 347 26.91 23.97 11.81
C CYS A 347 27.73 23.06 12.74
N VAL A 348 28.08 21.84 12.30
CA VAL A 348 28.87 20.88 13.08
C VAL A 348 30.33 21.33 13.22
N ASP A 349 30.92 21.92 12.19
CA ASP A 349 32.30 22.36 12.23
C ASP A 349 32.46 23.72 12.92
N ILE A 350 31.44 24.61 12.86
CA ILE A 350 31.32 25.76 13.77
C ILE A 350 31.23 25.29 15.23
N ALA A 351 30.45 24.23 15.52
CA ALA A 351 30.35 23.66 16.87
C ALA A 351 31.65 23.00 17.37
N LYS A 352 32.54 22.56 16.47
CA LYS A 352 33.88 22.04 16.82
C LYS A 352 34.95 23.13 16.95
N ALA A 353 34.80 24.24 16.23
CA ALA A 353 35.71 25.39 16.32
C ALA A 353 35.47 26.26 17.58
N GLY A 354 34.42 25.97 18.35
CA GLY A 354 33.94 26.78 19.48
C GLY A 354 34.48 26.42 20.87
N ASP A 355 35.47 25.54 21.01
CA ASP A 355 36.12 25.27 22.30
C ASP A 355 37.37 26.16 22.48
N GLY A 356 37.11 27.43 22.82
CA GLY A 356 38.13 28.46 22.98
C GLY A 356 37.62 29.59 23.87
N SER A 357 38.19 29.70 25.08
CA SER A 357 37.66 30.53 26.15
C SER A 357 37.85 32.04 25.95
N LEU A 358 36.80 32.74 25.50
CA LEU A 358 36.63 34.18 25.68
C LEU A 358 35.19 34.49 26.10
N GLY A 359 35.01 35.13 27.26
CA GLY A 359 33.70 35.57 27.75
C GLY A 359 33.36 36.97 27.27
N LEU A 360 32.10 37.19 26.89
CA LEU A 360 31.52 38.51 26.62
C LEU A 360 30.01 38.48 26.94
N GLU A 361 29.43 39.64 27.23
CA GLU A 361 28.19 39.76 27.99
C GLU A 361 26.91 39.55 27.15
N VAL A 362 25.97 38.74 27.67
CA VAL A 362 24.62 38.64 27.12
C VAL A 362 23.71 39.65 27.83
N LYS A 363 23.33 40.71 27.10
CA LYS A 363 22.27 41.64 27.56
C LYS A 363 20.91 40.94 27.61
N LYS A 364 20.07 41.34 28.56
CA LYS A 364 18.84 40.63 28.95
C LYS A 364 17.64 41.58 28.97
N GLU A 365 16.84 41.54 27.93
CA GLU A 365 15.53 42.20 27.80
C GLU A 365 14.53 41.08 27.46
N ARG A 366 13.73 40.62 28.42
CA ARG A 366 12.37 41.13 28.72
C ARG A 366 11.37 40.83 27.60
N GLU A 367 10.78 39.65 27.67
CA GLU A 367 9.37 39.46 27.29
C GLU A 367 8.53 39.61 28.57
N GLU A 368 7.31 40.17 28.47
CA GLU A 368 6.44 40.47 29.61
C GLU A 368 5.20 39.56 29.62
N ASP A 369 4.80 39.09 30.81
CA ASP A 369 3.66 38.21 31.00
C ASP A 369 2.31 38.92 30.73
N ILE A 370 1.44 38.31 29.92
CA ILE A 370 -0.01 38.53 29.99
C ILE A 370 -0.70 37.17 30.11
N ALA A 371 -1.16 36.86 31.32
CA ALA A 371 -1.97 35.67 31.60
C ALA A 371 -3.45 36.04 31.73
N ILE A 372 -4.33 35.29 31.07
CA ILE A 372 -5.76 35.22 31.35
C ILE A 372 -6.13 33.73 31.45
N GLY A 373 -6.82 33.33 32.52
CA GLY A 373 -7.12 31.93 32.84
C GLY A 373 -8.61 31.65 33.05
N SER A 374 -8.92 30.65 33.90
CA SER A 374 -10.26 30.07 34.14
C SER A 374 -10.71 29.08 33.05
N SER A 375 -11.32 27.91 33.33
CA SER A 375 -11.68 27.25 34.60
C SER A 375 -11.80 25.73 34.45
N ASP A 376 -11.73 25.00 35.60
CA ASP A 376 -12.39 23.71 35.90
C ASP A 376 -12.06 22.43 35.06
N SER A 377 -12.15 21.19 35.59
CA SER A 377 -12.36 20.73 36.98
C SER A 377 -11.83 19.28 37.22
N ARG A 378 -11.56 18.94 38.50
CA ARG A 378 -11.71 17.60 39.17
C ARG A 378 -11.24 16.30 38.45
N GLY A 379 -10.27 15.57 39.03
CA GLY A 379 -10.02 14.16 38.66
C GLY A 379 -8.96 13.37 39.47
N LYS A 380 -9.31 12.84 40.66
CA LYS A 380 -8.38 12.03 41.51
C LYS A 380 -8.04 10.65 40.92
N LYS A 381 -6.78 10.22 41.03
CA LYS A 381 -6.40 8.82 41.40
C LYS A 381 -5.04 8.77 42.12
N ARG A 382 -4.68 7.62 42.72
CA ARG A 382 -3.72 7.50 43.85
C ARG A 382 -2.35 6.88 43.46
N LYS A 383 -1.35 7.10 44.32
CA LYS A 383 0.01 6.50 44.35
C LYS A 383 0.03 5.04 44.85
N ALA A 384 1.23 4.44 44.77
CA ALA A 384 1.79 3.30 45.53
C ALA A 384 1.72 1.92 44.86
N ARG A 385 2.72 1.03 44.97
CA ARG A 385 4.20 1.15 45.20
C ARG A 385 4.83 -0.25 44.96
N ASP A 386 6.15 -0.36 44.94
CA ASP A 386 6.89 -1.63 45.10
C ASP A 386 6.50 -2.30 46.45
N ASP A 387 6.52 -3.63 46.62
CA ASP A 387 7.73 -4.48 46.61
C ASP A 387 7.43 -6.00 46.67
N SER A 388 8.47 -6.84 46.62
CA SER A 388 8.48 -8.28 46.97
C SER A 388 9.38 -8.51 48.22
N PRO A 389 9.70 -9.73 48.74
CA PRO A 389 9.32 -11.11 48.41
C PRO A 389 8.82 -11.91 49.66
N THR A 390 8.66 -13.25 49.62
CA THR A 390 9.64 -14.23 50.17
C THR A 390 9.16 -15.70 50.02
N VAL A 391 10.00 -16.67 50.40
CA VAL A 391 9.99 -18.09 49.97
C VAL A 391 10.16 -19.08 51.15
N PRO A 392 9.57 -20.29 51.07
CA PRO A 392 10.28 -21.57 51.29
C PRO A 392 9.96 -22.59 50.16
N VAL A 393 10.82 -23.47 49.63
CA VAL A 393 12.23 -23.91 49.85
C VAL A 393 12.53 -24.73 51.11
N LYS A 394 12.58 -26.06 50.93
CA LYS A 394 13.61 -27.09 51.32
C LYS A 394 13.01 -28.49 51.04
N LYS A 395 13.72 -29.58 50.71
CA LYS A 395 15.14 -29.93 50.39
C LYS A 395 15.07 -31.27 49.59
N GLU A 396 16.06 -31.86 48.91
CA GLU A 396 17.50 -31.72 48.59
C GLU A 396 17.73 -32.56 47.28
N ARG A 397 18.88 -32.86 46.64
CA ARG A 397 20.34 -32.61 46.80
C ARG A 397 21.05 -32.82 45.42
N SER A 398 22.22 -32.21 45.25
CA SER A 398 23.42 -32.61 44.46
C SER A 398 23.33 -33.30 43.08
N ASP A 399 24.13 -32.94 42.08
CA ASP A 399 25.03 -31.77 41.92
C ASP A 399 25.46 -31.56 40.43
N SER A 400 25.77 -30.30 40.11
CA SER A 400 26.62 -29.81 39.00
C SER A 400 26.68 -30.52 37.63
N ALA A 401 26.19 -29.83 36.60
CA ALA A 401 26.81 -29.76 35.27
C ALA A 401 26.55 -28.36 34.67
N GLY A 402 27.56 -27.71 34.08
CA GLY A 402 27.49 -26.31 33.65
C GLY A 402 27.86 -26.11 32.19
N ASP A 403 27.03 -25.29 31.51
CA ASP A 403 27.11 -24.86 30.11
C ASP A 403 27.06 -25.95 29.02
N ASN A 404 26.53 -25.57 27.86
CA ASN A 404 26.78 -26.06 26.49
C ASN A 404 25.51 -26.01 25.63
N ASN A 405 25.36 -24.91 24.88
CA ASN A 405 24.68 -24.92 23.58
C ASN A 405 25.65 -25.42 22.47
N GLN A 406 26.49 -26.40 22.80
CA GLN A 406 27.54 -26.94 21.92
C GLN A 406 27.06 -28.21 21.19
N CYS A 407 27.61 -28.43 20.00
CA CYS A 407 27.27 -29.57 19.15
C CYS A 407 27.77 -30.90 19.76
N PRO A 408 26.96 -31.98 19.80
CA PRO A 408 27.41 -33.28 20.27
C PRO A 408 28.59 -33.84 19.45
N PRO A 409 29.57 -34.50 20.08
CA PRO A 409 30.66 -35.18 19.37
C PRO A 409 30.11 -36.19 18.34
N GLY A 410 30.60 -36.11 17.10
CA GLY A 410 30.15 -36.97 15.99
C GLY A 410 29.03 -36.39 15.13
N MET A 411 28.51 -35.19 15.42
CA MET A 411 27.60 -34.45 14.51
C MET A 411 28.23 -33.13 14.07
N THR A 412 27.83 -32.65 12.88
CA THR A 412 28.24 -31.34 12.36
C THR A 412 27.16 -30.30 12.68
N PRO A 413 27.48 -29.10 13.20
CA PRO A 413 26.48 -28.07 13.44
C PRO A 413 25.92 -27.50 12.13
N CYS A 414 24.60 -27.28 12.08
CA CYS A 414 23.93 -26.73 10.89
C CYS A 414 24.29 -25.26 10.66
N LYS A 415 24.76 -24.91 9.45
CA LYS A 415 25.09 -23.55 9.02
C LYS A 415 23.92 -22.54 9.16
N TYR A 416 22.68 -23.02 9.23
CA TYR A 416 21.47 -22.19 9.37
C TYR A 416 20.91 -22.14 10.81
N GLY A 417 21.57 -22.79 11.77
CA GLY A 417 21.19 -22.74 13.19
C GLY A 417 19.75 -23.21 13.49
N ALA A 418 19.13 -22.60 14.50
CA ALA A 418 17.77 -22.94 14.94
C ALA A 418 16.65 -22.47 13.97
N GLU A 419 16.99 -21.67 12.95
CA GLU A 419 16.07 -21.14 11.92
C GLU A 419 16.16 -21.92 10.59
N CYS A 420 16.74 -23.13 10.58
CA CYS A 420 16.95 -23.88 9.34
C CYS A 420 15.65 -24.18 8.57
N TYR A 421 15.52 -23.60 7.38
CA TYR A 421 14.37 -23.76 6.49
C TYR A 421 14.34 -25.12 5.75
N ARG A 422 15.42 -25.90 5.79
CA ARG A 422 15.53 -27.21 5.11
C ARG A 422 14.83 -28.30 5.90
N LYS A 423 13.64 -28.69 5.43
CA LYS A 423 12.74 -29.65 6.13
C LYS A 423 12.98 -31.13 5.81
N ASN A 424 14.00 -31.49 5.02
CA ASN A 424 14.29 -32.89 4.70
C ASN A 424 14.72 -33.70 5.94
N LYS A 425 14.41 -34.99 5.96
CA LYS A 425 14.76 -35.91 7.07
C LYS A 425 16.27 -36.12 7.16
N ASP A 426 16.93 -36.38 6.04
CA ASP A 426 18.35 -36.75 5.99
C ASP A 426 19.23 -35.62 6.58
N HIS A 427 18.94 -34.37 6.17
CA HIS A 427 19.60 -33.18 6.69
C HIS A 427 19.44 -32.99 8.22
N LYS A 428 18.34 -33.49 8.81
CA LYS A 428 18.12 -33.47 10.26
C LYS A 428 18.76 -34.65 11.01
N ALA A 429 19.15 -35.70 10.30
CA ALA A 429 19.95 -36.80 10.84
C ALA A 429 21.45 -36.50 10.77
N GLU A 430 21.89 -35.77 9.75
CA GLU A 430 23.30 -35.43 9.49
C GLU A 430 23.78 -34.19 10.26
N PHE A 431 22.94 -33.16 10.41
CA PHE A 431 23.33 -31.88 11.03
C PHE A 431 22.60 -31.60 12.34
N TRP A 432 23.35 -31.26 13.38
CA TRP A 432 22.80 -30.81 14.66
C TRP A 432 22.23 -29.39 14.56
N HIS A 433 21.11 -29.17 15.23
CA HIS A 433 20.39 -27.90 15.27
C HIS A 433 20.16 -27.50 16.73
N PRO A 434 20.49 -26.25 17.14
CA PRO A 434 20.11 -25.75 18.46
C PRO A 434 18.59 -25.74 18.64
N LYS A 435 18.13 -25.90 19.88
CA LYS A 435 16.72 -25.64 20.22
C LYS A 435 16.45 -24.13 20.16
N LYS A 436 15.24 -23.76 19.72
CA LYS A 436 14.69 -22.42 19.95
C LYS A 436 14.21 -22.28 21.39
#